data_AF-A0A397G8P5-F1
#
_entry.id   AF-A0A397G8P5-F1
#
_cell.length_a   1.000
_cell.length_b   1.000
_cell.length_c   1.000
_cell.angle_alpha   90.00
_cell.angle_beta   90.00
_cell.angle_gamma   90.00
#
_symmetry.space_group_name_H-M   'P 1'
#
loop_
_entity.id
_entity.type
_entity.pdbx_description
1 polymer ?
#
loop_
_entity_poly.entity_id
_entity_poly.type
_entity_poly.pdbx_seq_one_letter_code
_entity_poly.pdbx_strand_id
1 'polypeptide(L)'
;MSPSLFKFKKKQIKLNKIIIFYVQNYIKIKKMSFASQITDAILSRDSYLTAYKSGFAAFYHYREHLLTELLRLYQHRLFPSQLDALRERFEVSLQEVVNATPIDVEILERDYEHQPAITLEEQRDFVQRNHFEQAFSRLRESVQSVVKSTTKLSSHGSVSAHL
;
A
#
# COMPACT_ATOMS: atom_id res chain seq x y z
N MET A 1 29.40 -25.39 -31.56
CA MET A 1 28.03 -25.16 -31.01
C MET A 1 27.33 -24.10 -31.85
N SER A 2 26.11 -24.35 -32.34
CA SER A 2 25.43 -23.44 -33.27
C SER A 2 24.87 -22.18 -32.56
N PRO A 3 25.19 -20.96 -33.02
CA PRO A 3 24.73 -19.69 -32.42
C PRO A 3 23.21 -19.53 -32.32
N SER A 4 22.43 -20.26 -33.13
CA SER A 4 20.97 -20.19 -33.17
C SER A 4 20.31 -20.80 -31.93
N LEU A 5 20.85 -21.91 -31.41
CA LEU A 5 20.34 -22.60 -30.22
C LEU A 5 20.51 -21.76 -28.94
N PHE A 6 21.57 -20.95 -28.88
CA PHE A 6 21.85 -20.09 -27.74
C PHE A 6 20.89 -18.90 -27.67
N LYS A 7 20.56 -18.29 -28.83
CA LYS A 7 19.54 -17.24 -28.95
C LYS A 7 18.15 -17.76 -28.57
N PHE A 8 17.82 -18.99 -28.98
CA PHE A 8 16.54 -19.63 -28.64
C PHE A 8 16.40 -19.90 -27.14
N LYS A 9 17.44 -20.46 -26.49
CA LYS A 9 17.46 -20.68 -25.03
C LYS A 9 17.35 -19.38 -24.23
N LYS A 10 18.04 -18.30 -24.64
CA LYS A 10 17.92 -16.98 -23.99
C LYS A 10 16.50 -16.41 -24.11
N LYS A 11 15.85 -16.57 -25.27
CA LYS A 11 14.47 -16.10 -25.49
C LYS A 11 13.45 -16.87 -24.65
N GLN A 12 13.63 -18.18 -24.53
CA GLN A 12 12.82 -19.06 -23.65
C GLN A 12 12.99 -18.70 -22.16
N ILE A 13 14.21 -18.46 -21.68
CA ILE A 13 14.45 -18.04 -20.28
C ILE A 13 13.77 -16.69 -19.98
N LYS A 14 13.82 -15.74 -20.92
CA LYS A 14 13.16 -14.43 -20.75
C LYS A 14 11.63 -14.58 -20.69
N LEU A 15 11.05 -15.44 -21.54
CA LEU A 15 9.62 -15.71 -21.54
C LEU A 15 9.15 -16.39 -20.25
N ASN A 16 9.91 -17.38 -19.75
CA ASN A 16 9.59 -18.07 -18.50
C ASN A 16 9.66 -17.14 -17.29
N LYS A 17 10.60 -16.20 -17.25
CA LYS A 17 10.66 -15.17 -16.19
C LYS A 17 9.44 -14.26 -16.20
N ILE A 18 8.98 -13.87 -17.38
CA ILE A 18 7.77 -13.06 -17.54
C ILE A 18 6.54 -13.83 -17.04
N ILE A 19 6.39 -15.09 -17.46
CA ILE A 19 5.27 -15.95 -17.04
C ILE A 19 5.28 -16.15 -15.51
N ILE A 20 6.45 -16.43 -14.92
CA ILE A 20 6.58 -16.58 -13.45
C ILE A 20 6.20 -15.27 -12.74
N PHE A 21 6.61 -14.11 -13.24
CA PHE A 21 6.24 -12.82 -12.67
C PHE A 21 4.73 -12.57 -12.72
N TYR A 22 4.08 -12.86 -13.85
CA TYR A 22 2.62 -12.73 -13.98
C TYR A 22 1.86 -13.72 -13.09
N VAL A 23 2.32 -14.97 -12.99
CA VAL A 23 1.71 -15.99 -12.13
C VAL A 23 1.88 -15.63 -10.65
N GLN A 24 3.06 -15.14 -10.24
CA GLN A 24 3.29 -14.69 -8.87
C GLN A 24 2.44 -13.47 -8.51
N ASN A 25 2.31 -12.49 -9.42
CA ASN A 25 1.42 -11.34 -9.20
C ASN A 25 -0.05 -11.75 -9.17
N TYR A 26 -0.49 -12.63 -10.07
CA TYR A 26 -1.85 -13.16 -10.06
C TYR A 26 -2.15 -13.89 -8.76
N ILE A 27 -1.23 -14.73 -8.27
CA ILE A 27 -1.37 -15.42 -6.98
C ILE A 27 -1.35 -14.41 -5.81
N LYS A 28 -0.54 -13.35 -5.87
CA LYS A 28 -0.50 -12.29 -4.84
C LYS A 28 -1.82 -11.53 -4.77
N ILE A 29 -2.38 -11.16 -5.92
CA ILE A 29 -3.70 -10.51 -6.06
C ILE A 29 -4.81 -11.44 -5.54
N LYS A 30 -4.77 -12.73 -5.91
CA LYS A 30 -5.77 -13.71 -5.44
C LYS A 30 -5.65 -14.04 -3.94
N LYS A 31 -4.47 -13.88 -3.34
CA LYS A 31 -4.21 -14.07 -1.90
C LYS A 31 -4.50 -12.84 -1.05
N MET A 32 -4.83 -11.68 -1.64
CA MET A 32 -5.29 -10.54 -0.87
C MET A 32 -6.65 -10.84 -0.26
N SER A 33 -6.73 -10.80 1.07
CA SER A 33 -8.00 -10.95 1.77
C SER A 33 -8.98 -9.87 1.31
N PHE A 34 -10.28 -10.17 1.34
CA PHE A 34 -11.34 -9.20 1.07
C PHE A 34 -11.15 -7.89 1.87
N ALA A 35 -10.66 -7.99 3.09
CA ALA A 35 -10.30 -6.85 3.92
C ALA A 35 -9.16 -5.99 3.33
N SER A 36 -8.16 -6.60 2.69
CA SER A 36 -7.09 -5.89 1.99
C SER A 36 -7.64 -5.12 0.79
N GLN A 37 -8.48 -5.75 -0.03
CA GLN A 37 -9.07 -5.12 -1.22
C GLN A 37 -9.96 -3.93 -0.85
N ILE A 38 -10.72 -4.03 0.26
CA ILE A 38 -11.53 -2.91 0.74
C ILE A 38 -10.66 -1.81 1.35
N THR A 39 -9.61 -2.16 2.09
CA THR A 39 -8.66 -1.15 2.61
C THR A 39 -8.04 -0.36 1.47
N ASP A 40 -7.67 -1.03 0.38
CA ASP A 40 -7.10 -0.37 -0.80
C ASP A 40 -8.13 0.46 -1.58
N ALA A 41 -9.41 0.06 -1.55
CA ALA A 41 -10.51 0.84 -2.13
C ALA A 41 -10.80 2.12 -1.32
N ILE A 42 -10.63 2.08 0.01
CA ILE A 42 -10.81 3.23 0.90
C ILE A 42 -9.57 4.13 0.85
N LEU A 43 -8.36 3.56 0.92
CA LEU A 43 -7.08 4.27 0.88
C LEU A 43 -6.58 4.45 -0.57
N SER A 44 -7.17 5.41 -1.26
CA SER A 44 -6.74 5.81 -2.60
C SER A 44 -5.68 6.92 -2.55
N ARG A 45 -4.59 6.71 -3.30
CA ARG A 45 -3.53 7.71 -3.53
C ARG A 45 -4.09 8.96 -4.18
N ASP A 46 -4.93 8.79 -5.20
CA ASP A 46 -5.45 9.93 -5.97
C ASP A 46 -6.41 10.75 -5.13
N SER A 47 -7.22 10.10 -4.28
CA SER A 47 -8.09 10.79 -3.33
C SER A 47 -7.27 11.56 -2.28
N TYR A 48 -6.17 10.98 -1.81
CA TYR A 48 -5.23 11.67 -0.90
C TYR A 48 -4.68 12.94 -1.55
N LEU A 49 -4.09 12.82 -2.74
CA LEU A 49 -3.45 13.95 -3.42
C LEU A 49 -4.46 15.04 -3.78
N THR A 50 -5.65 14.65 -4.24
CA THR A 50 -6.75 15.58 -4.52
C THR A 50 -7.15 16.36 -3.27
N ALA A 51 -7.33 15.68 -2.14
CA ALA A 51 -7.70 16.33 -0.87
C ALA A 51 -6.58 17.23 -0.35
N TYR A 52 -5.32 16.77 -0.42
CA TYR A 52 -4.15 17.52 0.01
C TYR A 52 -3.96 18.82 -0.80
N LYS A 53 -4.09 18.74 -2.13
CA LYS A 53 -4.06 19.90 -3.05
C LYS A 53 -5.19 20.89 -2.80
N SER A 54 -6.35 20.40 -2.36
CA SER A 54 -7.54 21.23 -2.10
C SER A 54 -7.44 22.04 -0.80
N GLY A 55 -6.37 21.87 -0.03
CA GLY A 55 -6.07 22.65 1.17
C GLY A 55 -6.53 22.01 2.47
N PHE A 56 -6.23 22.67 3.59
CA PHE A 56 -6.36 22.11 4.94
C PHE A 56 -7.77 21.60 5.28
N ALA A 57 -8.81 22.37 4.97
CA ALA A 57 -10.19 21.98 5.28
C ALA A 57 -10.60 20.70 4.53
N ALA A 58 -10.30 20.63 3.22
CA ALA A 58 -10.60 19.45 2.40
C ALA A 58 -9.80 18.23 2.87
N PHE A 59 -8.52 18.42 3.20
CA PHE A 59 -7.67 17.36 3.74
C PHE A 59 -8.16 16.85 5.11
N TYR A 60 -8.61 17.74 5.99
CA TYR A 60 -9.21 17.38 7.26
C TYR A 60 -10.47 16.53 7.06
N HIS A 61 -11.37 16.94 6.16
CA HIS A 61 -12.56 16.15 5.84
C HIS A 61 -12.24 14.79 5.24
N TYR A 62 -11.23 14.71 4.37
CA TYR A 62 -10.74 13.45 3.84
C TYR A 62 -10.25 12.50 4.95
N ARG A 63 -9.41 13.01 5.86
CA ARG A 63 -8.91 12.26 7.03
C ARG A 63 -10.05 11.71 7.87
N GLU A 64 -10.99 12.56 8.28
CA GLU A 64 -12.13 12.15 9.12
C GLU A 64 -13.04 11.14 8.40
N HIS A 65 -13.29 11.34 7.11
CA HIS A 65 -14.08 10.43 6.30
C HIS A 65 -13.44 9.04 6.21
N LEU A 66 -12.14 8.97 5.92
CA LEU A 66 -11.42 7.71 5.84
C LEU A 66 -11.41 6.97 7.18
N LEU A 67 -11.11 7.67 8.28
CA LEU A 67 -11.09 7.07 9.60
C LEU A 67 -12.49 6.51 9.94
N THR A 68 -13.54 7.28 9.64
CA THR A 68 -14.93 6.86 9.87
C THR A 68 -15.27 5.60 9.06
N GLU A 69 -14.93 5.56 7.77
CA GLU A 69 -15.19 4.39 6.92
C GLU A 69 -14.39 3.16 7.35
N LEU A 70 -13.11 3.33 7.73
CA LEU A 70 -12.29 2.25 8.27
C LEU A 70 -12.89 1.70 9.56
N LEU A 71 -13.26 2.55 10.51
CA LEU A 71 -13.87 2.12 11.76
C LEU A 71 -15.22 1.44 11.52
N ARG A 72 -16.09 2.03 10.68
CA ARG A 72 -17.39 1.45 10.31
C ARG A 72 -17.25 0.06 9.69
N LEU A 73 -16.26 -0.13 8.82
CA LEU A 73 -16.01 -1.42 8.18
C LEU A 73 -15.57 -2.50 9.17
N TYR A 74 -14.78 -2.12 10.17
CA TYR A 74 -14.15 -3.05 11.09
C TYR A 74 -14.83 -3.15 12.47
N GLN A 75 -15.81 -2.29 12.79
CA GLN A 75 -16.47 -2.23 14.09
C GLN A 75 -17.08 -3.56 14.55
N HIS A 76 -17.60 -4.36 13.61
CA HIS A 76 -18.23 -5.65 13.90
C HIS A 76 -17.22 -6.81 13.94
N ARG A 77 -15.95 -6.55 13.60
CA ARG A 77 -14.90 -7.58 13.43
C ARG A 77 -13.74 -7.44 14.40
N LEU A 78 -13.62 -6.28 15.05
CA LEU A 78 -12.54 -5.94 15.96
C LEU A 78 -13.09 -5.68 17.37
N PHE A 79 -12.30 -6.03 18.40
CA PHE A 79 -12.58 -5.61 19.76
C PHE A 79 -12.37 -4.09 19.92
N PRO A 80 -12.98 -3.44 20.93
CA PRO A 80 -12.82 -2.00 21.18
C PRO A 80 -11.36 -1.54 21.23
N SER A 81 -10.50 -2.23 21.97
CA SER A 81 -9.06 -1.91 22.05
C SER A 81 -8.32 -2.01 20.72
N GLN A 82 -8.82 -2.81 19.78
CA GLN A 82 -8.26 -2.93 18.44
C GLN A 82 -8.77 -1.84 17.49
N LEU A 83 -10.00 -1.36 17.70
CA LEU A 83 -10.51 -0.17 17.01
C LEU A 83 -9.72 1.07 17.44
N ASP A 84 -9.37 1.16 18.72
CA ASP A 84 -8.48 2.21 19.24
C ASP A 84 -7.07 2.11 18.62
N ALA A 85 -6.49 0.91 18.59
CA ALA A 85 -5.20 0.68 17.95
C ALA A 85 -5.22 0.96 16.43
N LEU A 86 -6.34 0.67 15.74
CA LEU A 86 -6.53 0.98 14.33
C LEU A 86 -6.55 2.50 14.12
N ARG A 87 -7.28 3.23 14.97
CA ARG A 87 -7.32 4.70 14.94
C ARG A 87 -5.94 5.29 15.15
N GLU A 88 -5.26 4.91 16.23
CA GLU A 88 -3.93 5.43 16.56
C GLU A 88 -2.92 5.19 15.43
N ARG A 89 -2.87 3.96 14.91
CA ARG A 89 -1.93 3.63 13.83
C ARG A 89 -2.27 4.34 12.53
N PHE A 90 -3.54 4.50 12.20
CA PHE A 90 -3.96 5.27 11.04
C PHE A 90 -3.44 6.70 11.13
N GLU A 91 -3.63 7.36 12.28
CA GLU A 91 -3.19 8.74 12.50
C GLU A 91 -1.67 8.90 12.38
N VAL A 92 -0.91 8.04 13.07
CA VAL A 92 0.56 8.06 13.03
C VAL A 92 1.06 7.86 11.59
N SER A 93 0.58 6.82 10.91
CA SER A 93 1.03 6.53 9.55
C SER A 93 0.56 7.57 8.53
N LEU A 94 -0.63 8.17 8.70
CA LEU A 94 -1.08 9.26 7.82
C LEU A 94 -0.18 10.48 7.99
N GLN A 95 0.24 10.79 9.21
CA GLN A 95 1.19 11.89 9.45
C GLN A 95 2.55 11.63 8.80
N GLU A 96 3.02 10.37 8.76
CA GLU A 96 4.22 10.01 8.00
C GLU A 96 4.07 10.30 6.50
N VAL A 97 2.90 10.03 5.92
CA VAL A 97 2.61 10.36 4.52
C VAL A 97 2.63 11.87 4.31
N VAL A 98 1.99 12.64 5.20
CA VAL A 98 2.00 14.11 5.15
C VAL A 98 3.43 14.64 5.18
N ASN A 99 4.26 14.13 6.09
CA ASN A 99 5.66 14.54 6.21
C ASN A 99 6.52 14.14 5.00
N ALA A 100 6.17 13.05 4.33
CA ALA A 100 6.85 12.58 3.12
C ALA A 100 6.31 13.24 1.83
N THR A 101 5.19 13.96 1.90
CA THR A 101 4.61 14.65 0.75
C THR A 101 5.40 15.93 0.50
N PRO A 102 5.99 16.13 -0.69
CA PRO A 102 6.71 17.35 -1.02
C PRO A 102 5.76 18.55 -1.04
N ILE A 103 6.31 19.74 -0.84
CA ILE A 103 5.58 21.01 -0.93
C ILE A 103 4.97 21.16 -2.33
N ASP A 104 5.71 20.76 -3.36
CA ASP A 104 5.24 20.70 -4.73
C ASP A 104 4.70 19.30 -5.04
N VAL A 105 3.38 19.16 -4.94
CA VAL A 105 2.67 17.90 -5.20
C VAL A 105 2.78 17.47 -6.67
N GLU A 106 3.03 18.38 -7.60
CA GLU A 106 3.16 18.05 -9.03
C GLU A 106 4.34 17.10 -9.26
N ILE A 107 5.39 17.17 -8.44
CA ILE A 107 6.54 16.26 -8.46
C ILE A 107 6.10 14.79 -8.30
N LEU A 108 5.09 14.53 -7.47
CA LEU A 108 4.56 13.19 -7.23
C LEU A 108 3.75 12.65 -8.42
N GLU A 109 3.22 13.52 -9.28
CA GLU A 109 2.36 13.16 -10.41
C GLU A 109 3.12 13.04 -11.74
N ARG A 110 4.38 13.44 -11.78
CA ARG A 110 5.24 13.31 -12.97
C ARG A 110 5.54 11.85 -13.32
N ASP A 111 5.53 11.52 -14.62
CA ASP A 111 5.88 10.21 -15.16
C ASP A 111 7.38 10.10 -15.52
N TYR A 112 8.11 9.18 -14.88
CA TYR A 112 9.57 9.03 -15.02
C TYR A 112 10.02 7.85 -15.90
N GLU A 113 9.11 7.10 -16.53
CA GLU A 113 9.44 5.79 -17.11
C GLU A 113 10.36 5.80 -18.36
N HIS A 114 10.77 6.95 -18.91
CA HIS A 114 11.34 7.02 -20.27
C HIS A 114 12.70 7.76 -20.43
N GLN A 115 13.46 8.04 -19.37
CA GLN A 115 14.71 8.83 -19.51
C GLN A 115 15.99 8.04 -19.17
N PRO A 116 16.92 7.87 -20.15
CA PRO A 116 18.17 7.13 -19.92
C PRO A 116 19.26 7.93 -19.21
N ALA A 117 19.07 9.24 -18.98
CA ALA A 117 19.94 10.08 -18.16
C ALA A 117 19.08 11.14 -17.45
N ILE A 118 19.05 11.09 -16.12
CA ILE A 118 18.28 12.01 -15.27
C ILE A 118 19.21 13.05 -14.63
N THR A 119 18.78 14.30 -14.63
CA THR A 119 19.42 15.43 -13.95
C THR A 119 19.40 15.25 -12.43
N LEU A 120 20.21 16.03 -11.70
CA LEU A 120 20.19 16.02 -10.23
C LEU A 120 18.82 16.41 -9.65
N GLU A 121 18.10 17.29 -10.35
CA GLU A 121 16.75 17.68 -9.98
C GLU A 121 15.76 16.52 -10.15
N GLU A 122 15.79 15.84 -11.30
CA GLU A 122 14.96 14.64 -11.53
C GLU A 122 15.31 13.50 -10.55
N GLN A 123 16.57 13.37 -10.13
CA GLN A 123 16.98 12.43 -9.09
C GLN A 123 16.37 12.77 -7.73
N ARG A 124 16.38 14.05 -7.32
CA ARG A 124 15.76 14.53 -6.08
C ARG A 124 14.26 14.26 -6.09
N ASP A 125 13.61 14.60 -7.20
CA ASP A 125 12.18 14.40 -7.41
C ASP A 125 11.81 12.90 -7.34
N PHE A 126 12.62 12.03 -7.95
CA PHE A 126 12.47 10.58 -7.86
C PHE A 126 12.61 10.05 -6.42
N VAL A 127 13.57 10.58 -5.65
CA VAL A 127 13.76 10.22 -4.24
C VAL A 127 12.56 10.64 -3.41
N GLN A 128 12.04 11.87 -3.59
CA GLN A 128 10.85 12.35 -2.89
C GLN A 128 9.61 11.51 -3.22
N ARG A 129 9.39 11.19 -4.49
CA ARG A 129 8.31 10.28 -4.91
C ARG A 129 8.43 8.93 -4.23
N ASN A 130 9.63 8.34 -4.20
CA ASN A 130 9.83 7.06 -3.52
C ASN A 130 9.55 7.13 -2.02
N HIS A 131 9.98 8.19 -1.33
CA HIS A 131 9.68 8.36 0.09
C HIS A 131 8.17 8.45 0.35
N PHE A 132 7.46 9.22 -0.48
CA PHE A 132 6.01 9.29 -0.43
C PHE A 132 5.36 7.92 -0.64
N GLU A 133 5.69 7.21 -1.72
CA GLU A 133 5.10 5.90 -2.03
C GLU A 133 5.40 4.87 -0.93
N GLN A 134 6.60 4.91 -0.34
CA GLN A 134 6.95 4.06 0.79
C GLN A 134 6.13 4.39 2.04
N ALA A 135 5.95 5.68 2.37
CA ALA A 135 5.09 6.09 3.48
C ALA A 135 3.63 5.67 3.23
N PHE A 136 3.13 5.86 2.01
CA PHE A 136 1.76 5.49 1.64
C PHE A 136 1.54 3.97 1.69
N SER A 137 2.52 3.19 1.25
CA SER A 137 2.50 1.72 1.40
C SER A 137 2.50 1.31 2.87
N ARG A 138 3.30 1.96 3.73
CA ARG A 138 3.33 1.69 5.17
C ARG A 138 2.01 2.02 5.87
N LEU A 139 1.30 3.08 5.46
CA LEU A 139 -0.05 3.37 5.93
C LEU A 139 -1.00 2.19 5.64
N ARG A 140 -1.01 1.70 4.41
CA ARG A 140 -1.83 0.54 4.01
C ARG A 140 -1.47 -0.70 4.83
N GLU A 141 -0.18 -1.00 4.96
CA GLU A 141 0.29 -2.16 5.72
C GLU A 141 -0.06 -2.06 7.22
N SER A 142 0.04 -0.87 7.81
CA SER A 142 -0.24 -0.65 9.23
C SER A 142 -1.71 -0.88 9.55
N VAL A 143 -2.62 -0.33 8.72
CA VAL A 143 -4.07 -0.58 8.82
C VAL A 143 -4.35 -2.08 8.67
N GLN A 144 -3.79 -2.72 7.63
CA GLN A 144 -4.00 -4.15 7.40
C GLN A 144 -3.43 -5.03 8.51
N SER A 145 -2.35 -4.62 9.18
CA SER A 145 -1.71 -5.36 10.26
C SER A 145 -2.62 -5.50 11.47
N VAL A 146 -3.26 -4.40 11.90
CA VAL A 146 -4.25 -4.42 12.99
C VAL A 146 -5.40 -5.35 12.64
N VAL A 147 -5.92 -5.23 11.41
CA VAL A 147 -7.03 -6.07 10.92
C VAL A 147 -6.64 -7.55 10.88
N LYS A 148 -5.46 -7.91 10.35
CA LYS A 148 -5.01 -9.30 10.22
C LYS A 148 -4.64 -9.96 11.55
N SER A 149 -4.26 -9.19 12.56
CA SER A 149 -3.95 -9.72 13.91
C SER A 149 -5.13 -10.44 14.57
N THR A 150 -6.36 -10.22 14.08
CA THR A 150 -7.59 -10.84 14.58
C THR A 150 -7.83 -12.27 14.10
N THR A 151 -7.36 -12.62 12.90
CA THR A 151 -7.60 -13.95 12.31
C THR A 151 -6.72 -15.01 12.95
N LYS A 152 -5.62 -14.61 13.61
CA LYS A 152 -4.69 -15.50 14.30
C LYS A 152 -5.01 -15.71 15.78
N LEU A 153 -5.74 -14.79 16.43
CA LEU A 153 -6.20 -15.04 17.80
C LEU A 153 -7.30 -16.12 17.86
N SER A 154 -8.13 -16.26 16.83
CA SER A 154 -9.15 -17.31 16.77
C SER A 154 -8.60 -18.71 16.44
N SER A 155 -7.35 -18.84 15.96
CA SER A 155 -6.76 -20.14 15.59
C SER A 155 -5.81 -20.74 16.63
N HIS A 156 -5.50 -20.02 17.72
CA HIS A 156 -4.64 -20.51 18.80
C HIS A 156 -5.32 -20.55 20.19
N GLY A 157 -6.63 -20.33 20.26
CA GLY A 157 -7.40 -20.20 21.50
C GLY A 157 -8.21 -21.43 21.95
N SER A 158 -7.96 -22.63 21.41
CA SER A 158 -8.46 -23.87 22.01
C SER A 158 -7.47 -24.39 23.05
N VAL A 159 -7.38 -23.70 24.19
CA VAL A 159 -6.83 -24.31 25.40
C VAL A 159 -7.99 -24.99 26.10
N SER A 160 -7.90 -26.32 26.15
CA SER A 160 -8.84 -27.24 26.79
C SER A 160 -9.23 -26.75 28.18
N ALA A 161 -10.52 -26.51 28.39
CA ALA A 161 -11.10 -26.50 29.72
C ALA A 161 -11.14 -27.96 30.20
N HIS A 162 -10.15 -28.36 30.99
CA HIS A 162 -10.31 -29.52 31.87
C HIS A 162 -10.62 -29.00 33.28
N LEU A 163 -11.89 -29.16 33.65
CA LEU A 163 -12.33 -29.40 35.02
C LEU A 163 -11.65 -30.67 35.56
#